data_AF-A0A930QCE8-F1
#
_entry.id   AF-A0A930QCE8-F1
#
_cell.length_a   1.000
_cell.length_b   1.000
_cell.length_c   1.000
_cell.angle_alpha   90.00
_cell.angle_beta   90.00
_cell.angle_gamma   90.00
#
_symmetry.space_group_name_H-M   'P 1'
#
loop_
_entity.id
_entity.type
_entity.pdbx_description
1 polymer ?
#
loop_
_entity_poly.entity_id
_entity_poly.type
_entity_poly.pdbx_seq_one_letter_code
_entity_poly.pdbx_strand_id
1 'polypeptide(L)'
;VDMIVQSLRSADSNVTDMVFTVASIDAEEARRVVEGISADIHASGVSIDNDVAKISIVGAGMLGNPGIASRMFGALSNAGINLEIISTSEISISCLIKGGSVKDAVNRIHDEFFPNEA
;
A
#
# COMPACT_ATOMS: atom_id res chain seq x y z
N VAL A 1 13.99 3.78 1.52
CA VAL A 1 12.77 3.52 0.71
C VAL A 1 12.39 2.05 0.83
N ASP A 2 11.11 1.72 0.96
CA ASP A 2 10.61 0.34 1.07
C ASP A 2 9.71 -0.05 -0.12
N MET A 3 8.53 0.57 -0.25
CA MET A 3 7.61 0.34 -1.37
C MET A 3 7.76 1.47 -2.40
N ILE A 4 7.68 1.14 -3.69
CA ILE A 4 7.57 2.10 -4.80
C ILE A 4 6.41 1.66 -5.69
N VAL A 5 5.48 2.57 -5.97
CA VAL A 5 4.33 2.35 -6.85
C VAL A 5 4.25 3.49 -7.83
N GLN A 6 4.15 3.16 -9.12
CA GLN A 6 3.94 4.14 -10.18
C GLN A 6 2.61 3.82 -10.88
N SER A 7 1.71 4.79 -10.98
CA SER A 7 0.39 4.62 -11.57
C SER A 7 0.10 5.69 -12.60
N LEU A 8 -0.50 5.28 -13.72
CA LEU A 8 -1.00 6.18 -14.75
C LEU A 8 -2.24 6.91 -14.25
N ARG A 9 -2.32 8.23 -14.45
CA ARG A 9 -3.47 9.04 -14.04
C ARG A 9 -4.67 8.89 -14.98
N SER A 10 -4.42 8.91 -16.28
CA SER A 10 -5.42 8.68 -17.33
C SER A 10 -4.72 8.22 -18.61
N ALA A 11 -5.46 7.57 -19.51
CA ALA A 11 -4.92 7.05 -20.77
C ALA A 11 -4.31 8.14 -21.67
N ASP A 12 -4.83 9.36 -21.58
CA ASP A 12 -4.40 10.51 -22.40
C ASP A 12 -3.42 11.45 -21.66
N SER A 13 -3.12 11.16 -20.38
CA SER A 13 -2.18 11.94 -19.58
C SER A 13 -0.76 11.43 -19.81
N ASN A 14 0.14 12.34 -20.16
CA ASN A 14 1.58 12.06 -20.17
C ASN A 14 2.22 12.23 -18.77
N VAL A 15 1.41 12.29 -17.72
CA VAL A 15 1.81 12.42 -16.31
C VAL A 15 1.39 11.18 -15.56
N THR A 16 2.34 10.63 -14.81
CA THR A 16 2.17 9.48 -13.90
C THR A 16 2.36 9.95 -12.46
N ASP A 17 1.70 9.29 -11.52
CA ASP A 17 2.02 9.41 -10.10
C ASP A 17 3.08 8.40 -9.71
N MET A 18 4.02 8.83 -8.88
CA MET A 18 5.00 7.97 -8.23
C MET A 18 4.88 8.15 -6.72
N VAL A 19 4.58 7.06 -6.03
CA VAL A 19 4.46 7.01 -4.57
C VAL A 19 5.51 6.05 -4.04
N PHE A 20 6.14 6.43 -2.94
CA PHE A 20 7.07 5.55 -2.26
C PHE A 20 7.00 5.75 -0.75
N THR A 21 7.42 4.73 0.01
CA THR A 21 7.44 4.78 1.47
C THR A 21 8.87 4.89 1.99
N VAL A 22 9.04 5.64 3.08
CA VAL A 22 10.28 5.76 3.87
C VAL A 22 9.96 5.53 5.35
N ALA A 23 10.98 5.34 6.18
CA ALA A 23 10.75 5.33 7.63
C ALA A 23 10.26 6.72 8.07
N SER A 24 9.39 6.79 9.09
CA SER A 24 8.81 8.05 9.54
C SER A 24 9.86 9.07 10.00
N ILE A 25 11.01 8.60 10.51
CA ILE A 25 12.14 9.46 10.89
C ILE A 25 12.79 10.17 9.70
N ASP A 26 12.65 9.61 8.50
CA ASP A 26 13.26 10.12 7.26
C ASP A 26 12.27 11.01 6.47
N ALA A 27 11.01 11.15 6.92
CA ALA A 27 9.94 11.80 6.16
C ALA A 27 10.27 13.24 5.78
N GLU A 28 10.81 14.03 6.71
CA GLU A 28 11.18 15.42 6.47
C GLU A 28 12.42 15.57 5.58
N GLU A 29 13.35 14.62 5.64
CA GLU A 29 14.49 14.62 4.72
C GLU A 29 14.04 14.26 3.30
N ALA A 30 13.21 13.22 3.17
CA ALA A 30 12.62 12.80 1.90
C ALA A 30 11.81 13.95 1.27
N ARG A 31 11.01 14.69 2.06
CA ARG A 31 10.30 15.89 1.62
C ARG A 31 11.23 16.87 0.92
N ARG A 32 12.29 17.30 1.62
CA ARG A 32 13.22 18.31 1.11
C ARG A 32 13.89 17.87 -0.19
N VAL A 33 14.31 16.61 -0.26
CA VAL A 33 14.95 16.05 -1.46
C VAL A 33 13.98 16.02 -2.64
N VAL A 34 12.76 15.51 -2.44
CA VAL A 34 11.76 15.40 -3.51
C VAL A 34 11.27 16.77 -3.96
N GLU A 35 11.02 17.70 -3.04
CA GLU A 35 10.64 19.07 -3.38
C GLU A 35 11.75 19.76 -4.19
N GLY A 36 13.02 19.54 -3.85
CA GLY A 36 14.16 20.05 -4.63
C GLY A 36 14.20 19.51 -6.06
N ILE A 37 13.90 18.23 -6.27
CA ILE A 37 13.87 17.59 -7.60
C ILE A 37 12.59 17.94 -8.37
N SER A 38 11.49 18.22 -7.66
CA SER A 38 10.15 18.41 -8.26
C SER A 38 10.11 19.52 -9.32
N ALA A 39 10.90 20.58 -9.12
CA ALA A 39 11.03 21.68 -10.07
C ALA A 39 11.73 21.24 -11.36
N ASP A 40 12.81 20.48 -11.26
CA ASP A 40 13.61 20.02 -12.41
C ASP A 40 12.81 19.06 -13.31
N ILE A 41 11.97 18.22 -12.69
CA ILE A 41 11.13 17.25 -13.41
C ILE A 41 9.73 17.78 -13.74
N HIS A 42 9.43 19.05 -13.42
CA HIS A 42 8.13 19.69 -13.66
C HIS A 42 6.96 18.90 -13.04
N ALA A 43 7.14 18.37 -11.83
CA ALA A 43 6.09 17.63 -11.13
C ALA A 43 4.93 18.56 -10.76
N SER A 44 3.70 18.06 -10.87
CA SER A 44 2.50 18.84 -10.52
C SER A 44 2.37 19.16 -9.02
N GLY A 45 3.10 18.43 -8.17
CA GLY A 45 3.06 18.60 -6.72
C GLY A 45 3.74 17.45 -6.00
N VAL A 46 4.06 17.68 -4.73
CA VAL A 46 4.62 16.70 -3.81
C VAL A 46 3.69 16.64 -2.59
N SER A 47 3.25 15.43 -2.23
CA SER A 47 2.43 15.19 -1.04
C SER A 47 3.10 14.15 -0.15
N ILE A 48 2.87 14.28 1.16
CA ILE A 48 3.36 13.33 2.16
C ILE A 48 2.21 13.06 3.11
N ASP A 49 1.96 11.78 3.35
CA ASP A 49 1.07 11.29 4.40
C ASP A 49 1.91 10.54 5.45
N ASN A 50 1.82 10.99 6.70
CA ASN A 50 2.53 10.41 7.84
C ASN A 50 1.66 9.42 8.61
N ASP A 51 0.35 9.35 8.34
CA ASP A 51 -0.61 8.47 9.01
C ASP A 51 -0.99 7.28 8.12
N VAL A 52 0.03 6.52 7.74
CA VAL A 52 -0.12 5.30 6.93
C VAL A 52 0.59 4.12 7.57
N ALA A 53 0.08 2.94 7.30
CA ALA A 53 0.71 1.69 7.68
C ALA A 53 0.67 0.68 6.53
N LYS A 54 1.75 -0.10 6.43
CA LYS A 54 1.87 -1.21 5.49
C LYS A 54 1.45 -2.50 6.18
N ILE A 55 0.49 -3.19 5.57
CA ILE A 55 0.11 -4.56 5.92
C ILE A 55 0.39 -5.46 4.74
N SER A 56 0.83 -6.69 5.01
CA SER A 56 1.17 -7.64 3.95
C SER A 56 0.70 -9.04 4.32
N ILE A 57 0.15 -9.75 3.34
CA ILE A 57 0.09 -11.21 3.37
C ILE A 57 1.21 -11.78 2.52
N VAL A 58 1.79 -12.89 2.96
CA VAL A 58 2.90 -13.57 2.29
C VAL A 58 2.66 -15.08 2.37
N GLY A 59 2.84 -15.79 1.27
CA GLY A 59 2.77 -17.24 1.27
C GLY A 59 3.03 -17.86 -0.09
N ALA A 60 3.77 -18.96 -0.13
CA ALA A 60 4.01 -19.72 -1.36
C ALA A 60 2.70 -20.24 -1.98
N GLY A 61 1.69 -20.51 -1.17
CA GLY A 61 0.35 -20.91 -1.60
C GLY A 61 -0.41 -19.83 -2.36
N MET A 62 0.11 -18.62 -2.52
CA MET A 62 -0.50 -17.58 -3.37
C MET A 62 -0.25 -17.83 -4.86
N LEU A 63 0.89 -18.44 -5.19
CA LEU A 63 1.27 -18.72 -6.57
C LEU A 63 0.28 -19.74 -7.18
N GLY A 64 -0.36 -19.37 -8.28
CA GLY A 64 -1.31 -20.24 -8.98
C GLY A 64 -2.65 -20.43 -8.29
N ASN A 65 -2.90 -19.79 -7.14
CA ASN A 65 -4.18 -19.85 -6.43
C ASN A 65 -4.93 -18.52 -6.57
N PRO A 66 -5.88 -18.41 -7.52
CA PRO A 66 -6.68 -17.21 -7.66
C PRO A 66 -7.57 -17.00 -6.42
N GLY A 67 -7.93 -15.75 -6.15
CA GLY A 67 -8.88 -15.39 -5.09
C GLY A 67 -8.25 -15.05 -3.73
N ILE A 68 -6.94 -15.22 -3.55
CA ILE A 68 -6.28 -14.77 -2.31
C ILE A 68 -6.41 -13.25 -2.11
N ALA A 69 -6.19 -12.47 -3.17
CA ALA A 69 -6.35 -11.01 -3.11
C ALA A 69 -7.78 -10.61 -2.75
N SER A 70 -8.79 -11.23 -3.38
CA SER A 70 -10.19 -10.92 -3.10
C SER A 70 -10.59 -11.26 -1.66
N ARG A 71 -10.04 -12.34 -1.07
CA ARG A 71 -10.26 -12.68 0.34
C ARG A 71 -9.69 -11.62 1.27
N MET A 72 -8.43 -11.21 1.06
CA MET A 72 -7.81 -10.12 1.83
C MET A 72 -8.61 -8.82 1.72
N PHE A 73 -8.97 -8.41 0.50
CA PHE A 73 -9.71 -7.17 0.28
C PHE A 73 -11.12 -7.24 0.84
N GLY A 74 -11.78 -8.40 0.76
CA GLY A 74 -13.07 -8.66 1.38
C GLY A 74 -13.03 -8.52 2.90
N ALA A 75 -12.04 -9.13 3.55
CA ALA A 75 -11.86 -9.04 5.00
C ALA A 75 -11.68 -7.58 5.48
N LEU A 76 -10.89 -6.79 4.75
CA LEU A 76 -10.67 -5.38 5.06
C LEU A 76 -11.91 -4.52 4.79
N SER A 77 -12.58 -4.76 3.67
CA SER A 77 -13.82 -4.08 3.29
C SER A 77 -14.94 -4.31 4.31
N ASN A 78 -15.11 -5.55 4.79
CA ASN A 78 -16.10 -5.91 5.82
C ASN A 78 -15.85 -5.20 7.16
N ALA A 79 -14.61 -4.81 7.43
CA ALA A 79 -14.23 -4.01 8.61
C ALA A 79 -14.27 -2.50 8.36
N GLY A 80 -14.66 -2.04 7.16
CA GLY A 80 -14.69 -0.63 6.78
C GLY A 80 -13.29 -0.02 6.61
N ILE A 81 -12.26 -0.83 6.35
CA ILE A 81 -10.89 -0.38 6.21
C ILE A 81 -10.60 -0.09 4.73
N ASN A 82 -10.36 1.19 4.43
CA ASN A 82 -10.03 1.62 3.07
C ASN A 82 -8.60 1.25 2.69
N LEU A 83 -8.41 0.79 1.45
CA LEU A 83 -7.11 0.56 0.83
C LEU A 83 -6.66 1.82 0.09
N GLU A 84 -5.49 2.35 0.43
CA GLU A 84 -4.92 3.52 -0.25
C GLU A 84 -4.05 3.13 -1.43
N ILE A 85 -3.17 2.15 -1.23
CA ILE A 85 -2.24 1.65 -2.26
C ILE A 85 -2.15 0.13 -2.16
N ILE A 86 -2.04 -0.53 -3.31
CA ILE A 86 -1.85 -1.97 -3.43
C ILE A 86 -0.57 -2.22 -4.23
N SER A 87 0.30 -3.11 -3.72
CA SER A 87 1.49 -3.60 -4.40
C SER A 87 1.56 -5.11 -4.25
N THR A 88 1.89 -5.83 -5.32
CA THR A 88 1.85 -7.30 -5.35
C THR A 88 3.12 -7.89 -5.94
N SER A 89 3.44 -9.11 -5.48
CA SER A 89 4.37 -10.05 -6.11
C SER A 89 3.68 -11.40 -6.24
N GLU A 90 4.39 -12.41 -6.76
CA GLU A 90 3.85 -13.76 -6.90
C GLU A 90 3.43 -14.40 -5.57
N ILE A 91 4.07 -14.01 -4.47
CA ILE A 91 3.88 -14.62 -3.14
C ILE A 91 3.53 -13.60 -2.06
N SER A 92 3.24 -12.35 -2.42
CA SER A 92 2.88 -11.32 -1.46
C SER A 92 1.90 -10.30 -2.03
N ILE A 93 0.97 -9.86 -1.19
CA ILE A 93 0.16 -8.67 -1.42
C ILE A 93 0.40 -7.74 -0.25
N SER A 94 0.82 -6.53 -0.55
CA SER A 94 1.04 -5.45 0.41
C SER A 94 0.06 -4.31 0.14
N CYS A 95 -0.54 -3.78 1.19
CA CYS A 95 -1.46 -2.66 1.12
C CYS A 95 -1.04 -1.56 2.09
N LEU A 96 -1.23 -0.30 1.67
CA LEU A 96 -1.23 0.85 2.57
C LEU A 96 -2.65 1.14 3.04
N ILE A 97 -2.79 1.36 4.34
CA ILE A 97 -4.02 1.72 5.04
C ILE A 97 -3.73 2.84 6.04
N LYS A 98 -4.77 3.45 6.63
CA LYS A 98 -4.59 4.40 7.74
C LYS A 98 -3.92 3.76 8.95
N GLY A 99 -2.99 4.48 9.57
CA GLY A 99 -2.17 4.00 10.69
C GLY A 99 -3.00 3.50 11.88
N GLY A 100 -4.11 4.17 12.18
CA GLY A 100 -5.02 3.76 13.26
C GLY A 100 -5.70 2.39 13.07
N SER A 101 -5.74 1.86 11.84
CA SER A 101 -6.51 0.65 11.51
C SER A 101 -5.68 -0.64 11.54
N VAL A 102 -4.37 -0.56 11.83
CA VAL A 102 -3.45 -1.71 11.72
C VAL A 102 -3.90 -2.93 12.53
N LYS A 103 -4.27 -2.72 13.79
CA LYS A 103 -4.62 -3.83 14.68
C LYS A 103 -5.86 -4.58 14.20
N ASP A 104 -6.90 -3.86 13.80
CA ASP A 104 -8.12 -4.47 13.27
C ASP A 104 -7.83 -5.14 11.92
N ALA A 105 -7.12 -4.45 11.01
CA ALA A 105 -6.73 -5.01 9.72
C ALA A 105 -6.01 -6.36 9.84
N VAL A 106 -4.99 -6.44 10.70
CA VAL A 106 -4.23 -7.67 10.93
C VAL A 106 -5.13 -8.77 11.48
N ASN A 107 -5.98 -8.47 12.47
CA ASN A 107 -6.88 -9.46 13.05
C ASN A 107 -7.88 -10.00 12.01
N ARG A 108 -8.49 -9.11 11.20
CA ARG A 108 -9.48 -9.50 10.19
C ARG A 108 -8.88 -10.36 9.08
N ILE A 109 -7.68 -9.99 8.63
CA ILE A 109 -6.93 -10.81 7.67
C ILE A 109 -6.59 -12.16 8.32
N HIS A 110 -6.12 -12.17 9.56
CA HIS A 110 -5.76 -13.40 10.23
C HIS A 110 -6.98 -14.34 10.39
N ASP A 111 -8.13 -13.83 10.83
CA ASP A 111 -9.36 -14.61 10.96
C ASP A 111 -9.82 -15.20 9.62
N GLU A 112 -9.68 -14.45 8.52
CA GLU A 112 -10.04 -14.89 7.17
C GLU A 112 -9.15 -16.04 6.66
N PHE A 113 -7.84 -15.99 6.92
CA PHE A 113 -6.89 -16.99 6.41
C PHE A 113 -6.65 -18.16 7.36
N PHE A 114 -6.86 -17.96 8.66
CA PHE A 114 -6.65 -18.93 9.73
C PHE A 114 -7.91 -19.00 10.61
N PRO A 115 -9.06 -19.42 10.07
CA PRO A 115 -10.25 -19.62 10.88
C PRO A 115 -9.94 -20.67 11.94
N ASN A 116 -10.30 -20.41 13.20
CA ASN A 116 -10.21 -21.43 14.24
C ASN A 116 -11.00 -22.65 13.79
N GLU A 117 -10.34 -23.79 13.64
CA GLU A 117 -11.00 -25.07 13.42
C GLU A 117 -11.95 -25.30 14.60
N ALA A 118 -13.25 -25.40 14.29
CA ALA A 118 -14.28 -25.85 15.23
C ALA A 118 -14.46 -27.37 15.11
#